data_AF-A0A354GJT2-F1
#
_entry.id   AF-A0A354GJT2-F1
#
_cell.length_a   1.000
_cell.length_b   1.000
_cell.length_c   1.000
_cell.angle_alpha   90.00
_cell.angle_beta   90.00
_cell.angle_gamma   90.00
#
_symmetry.space_group_name_H-M   'P 1'
#
loop_
_entity.id
_entity.type
_entity.pdbx_description
1 polymer ?
#
loop_
_entity_poly.entity_id
_entity_poly.type
_entity_poly.pdbx_seq_one_letter_code
_entity_poly.pdbx_strand_id
1 'polypeptide(L)'
;MRLLFATTLFVSAALLFLVQPLLARMVLPLLGGAPAVWNTCMVFFQAALLAGYAYAHAAPAWLGVRRHAVLHLGLLLLPLLVLPLHLARWWPNPDDFHPIIWLIGLLLISAGLPFTVVATSSPLLQRWFTHTAAPAARDPYFLYGASNLGSILGLLAYPFLLEPTLSLAHQSLLWTAGYGLLIALTAACAVCLWRAPADKTSRDREGA
;
A
#
# COMPACT_ATOMS: atom_id res chain seq x y z
N MET A 1 -19.57 0.68 -8.95
CA MET A 1 -18.58 1.69 -8.49
C MET A 1 -18.31 1.59 -6.99
N ARG A 2 -19.31 1.66 -6.09
CA ARG A 2 -19.10 1.50 -4.63
C ARG A 2 -18.35 0.22 -4.25
N LEU A 3 -18.85 -0.93 -4.69
CA LEU A 3 -18.24 -2.24 -4.40
C LEU A 3 -16.80 -2.33 -4.92
N LEU A 4 -16.55 -1.85 -6.15
CA LEU A 4 -15.20 -1.83 -6.72
C LEU A 4 -14.23 -1.08 -5.79
N PHE A 5 -14.52 0.17 -5.45
CA PHE A 5 -13.65 0.97 -4.57
C PHE A 5 -13.50 0.34 -3.17
N ALA A 6 -14.59 -0.20 -2.61
CA ALA A 6 -14.55 -0.88 -1.31
C ALA A 6 -13.66 -2.12 -1.35
N THR A 7 -13.79 -2.97 -2.38
CA THR A 7 -12.95 -4.16 -2.58
C THR A 7 -11.49 -3.77 -2.82
N THR A 8 -11.22 -2.72 -3.63
CA THR A 8 -9.85 -2.25 -3.84
C THR A 8 -9.19 -1.80 -2.54
N LEU A 9 -9.90 -1.03 -1.71
CA LEU A 9 -9.41 -0.59 -0.40
C LEU A 9 -9.23 -1.74 0.57
N PHE A 10 -10.19 -2.67 0.61
CA PHE A 10 -10.10 -3.88 1.41
C PHE A 10 -8.83 -4.69 1.06
N VAL A 11 -8.61 -4.97 -0.23
CA VAL A 11 -7.45 -5.72 -0.71
C VAL A 11 -6.15 -4.96 -0.41
N SER A 12 -6.12 -3.65 -0.68
CA SER A 12 -4.94 -2.83 -0.37
C SER A 12 -4.59 -2.85 1.11
N ALA A 13 -5.59 -2.70 2.00
CA ALA A 13 -5.39 -2.69 3.44
C ALA A 13 -4.93 -4.07 3.94
N ALA A 14 -5.56 -5.15 3.47
CA ALA A 14 -5.13 -6.50 3.78
C ALA A 14 -3.67 -6.75 3.39
N LEU A 15 -3.25 -6.36 2.18
CA LEU A 15 -1.86 -6.47 1.73
C LEU A 15 -0.89 -5.67 2.61
N LEU A 16 -1.27 -4.45 3.00
CA LEU A 16 -0.46 -3.57 3.84
C LEU A 16 -0.23 -4.13 5.26
N PHE A 17 -1.23 -4.84 5.79
CA PHE A 17 -1.15 -5.48 7.11
C PHE A 17 -0.53 -6.89 7.06
N LEU A 18 -0.52 -7.54 5.89
CA LEU A 18 0.15 -8.83 5.69
C LEU A 18 1.67 -8.69 5.48
N VAL A 19 2.14 -7.63 4.82
CA VAL A 19 3.56 -7.47 4.48
C VAL A 19 4.45 -7.24 5.70
N GLN A 20 3.95 -6.55 6.73
CA GLN A 20 4.73 -6.24 7.94
C GLN A 20 5.15 -7.51 8.71
N PRO A 21 4.22 -8.41 9.10
CA PRO A 21 4.60 -9.65 9.77
C PRO A 21 5.33 -10.64 8.84
N LEU A 22 5.04 -10.62 7.53
CA LEU A 22 5.79 -11.40 6.53
C LEU A 22 7.29 -11.05 6.57
N LEU A 23 7.62 -9.77 6.47
CA LEU A 23 9.01 -9.33 6.50
C LEU A 23 9.64 -9.49 7.87
N ALA A 24 8.92 -9.22 8.96
CA ALA A 24 9.43 -9.47 10.30
C ALA A 24 9.83 -10.94 10.47
N ARG A 25 9.02 -11.88 9.95
CA ARG A 25 9.33 -13.32 9.98
C ARG A 25 10.51 -13.69 9.08
N MET A 26 10.68 -13.05 7.93
CA MET A 26 11.86 -13.26 7.08
C MET A 26 13.15 -12.76 7.75
N VAL A 27 13.07 -11.66 8.50
CA VAL A 27 14.22 -11.05 9.21
C VAL A 27 14.57 -11.82 10.48
N LEU A 28 13.59 -12.47 11.12
CA LEU A 28 13.74 -13.15 12.41
C LEU A 28 14.97 -14.09 12.51
N PRO A 29 15.32 -14.92 11.50
CA PRO A 29 16.50 -15.78 11.57
C PRO A 29 17.84 -15.02 11.52
N LEU A 30 17.85 -13.77 11.04
CA LEU A 30 19.06 -12.96 10.87
C LEU A 30 19.40 -12.14 12.12
N LEU A 31 18.39 -11.60 12.80
CA LEU A 31 18.58 -10.69 13.94
C LEU A 31 17.96 -11.20 15.25
N GLY A 32 17.23 -12.32 15.21
CA GLY A 32 16.49 -12.83 16.35
C GLY A 32 15.24 -12.01 16.69
N GLY A 33 14.60 -12.36 17.81
CA GLY A 33 13.34 -11.77 18.28
C GLY A 33 13.50 -10.62 19.27
N ALA A 34 14.63 -9.90 19.24
CA ALA A 34 14.89 -8.85 20.22
C ALA A 34 13.89 -7.68 20.09
N PRO A 35 13.44 -7.05 21.20
CA PRO A 35 12.50 -5.92 21.15
C PRO A 35 12.96 -4.76 20.26
N ALA A 36 14.28 -4.51 20.17
CA ALA A 36 14.84 -3.47 19.33
C ALA A 36 14.60 -3.72 17.83
N VAL A 37 14.64 -4.97 17.37
CA VAL A 37 14.37 -5.37 15.97
C VAL A 37 12.92 -5.06 15.62
N TRP A 38 11.99 -5.47 16.49
CA TRP A 38 10.57 -5.19 16.32
C TRP A 38 10.28 -3.69 16.24
N ASN A 39 10.81 -2.91 17.19
CA ASN A 39 10.62 -1.46 17.21
C ASN A 39 11.18 -0.79 15.96
N THR A 40 12.31 -1.27 15.46
CA THR A 40 12.92 -0.75 14.23
C THR A 40 12.05 -1.02 13.01
N CYS A 41 11.52 -2.25 12.86
CA CYS A 41 10.56 -2.58 11.81
C CYS A 41 9.31 -1.67 11.88
N MET A 42 8.76 -1.48 13.07
CA MET A 42 7.61 -0.59 13.28
C MET A 42 7.92 0.85 12.85
N VAL A 43 9.03 1.43 13.30
CA VAL A 43 9.44 2.79 12.90
C VAL A 43 9.58 2.92 11.39
N PHE A 44 10.22 1.94 10.73
CA PHE A 44 10.34 1.92 9.28
C PHE A 44 8.97 1.90 8.58
N PHE A 45 8.08 0.99 8.97
CA PHE A 45 6.77 0.87 8.33
C PHE A 45 5.89 2.10 8.58
N GLN A 46 5.93 2.69 9.77
CA GLN A 46 5.19 3.94 10.04
C GLN A 46 5.74 5.11 9.22
N ALA A 47 7.06 5.23 9.10
CA ALA A 47 7.68 6.27 8.27
C ALA A 47 7.33 6.10 6.78
N ALA A 48 7.39 4.86 6.26
CA ALA A 48 7.02 4.55 4.89
C ALA A 48 5.52 4.79 4.62
N LEU A 49 4.66 4.46 5.59
CA LEU A 49 3.23 4.74 5.52
C LEU A 49 2.96 6.25 5.45
N LEU A 50 3.62 7.02 6.32
CA LEU A 50 3.55 8.48 6.33
C LEU A 50 4.02 9.08 5.00
N ALA A 51 5.14 8.58 4.44
CA ALA A 51 5.63 9.02 3.14
C ALA A 51 4.62 8.75 2.01
N GLY A 52 3.98 7.58 2.02
CA GLY A 52 2.91 7.26 1.08
C GLY A 52 1.70 8.20 1.20
N TYR A 53 1.32 8.55 2.43
CA TYR A 53 0.22 9.47 2.69
C TYR A 53 0.57 10.91 2.28
N ALA A 54 1.81 11.36 2.54
CA ALA A 54 2.29 12.66 2.12
C ALA A 54 2.25 12.80 0.59
N TYR A 55 2.73 11.78 -0.13
CA TYR A 55 2.60 11.69 -1.59
C TYR A 55 1.12 11.77 -2.03
N ALA A 56 0.25 10.95 -1.43
CA ALA A 56 -1.17 10.90 -1.78
C ALA A 56 -1.93 12.20 -1.53
N HIS A 57 -1.46 13.01 -0.59
CA HIS A 57 -2.03 14.33 -0.30
C HIS A 57 -1.51 15.40 -1.28
N ALA A 58 -0.18 15.50 -1.41
CA ALA A 58 0.48 16.58 -2.17
C ALA A 58 0.35 16.41 -3.69
N ALA A 59 0.59 15.20 -4.22
CA ALA A 59 0.71 15.00 -5.66
C ALA A 59 -0.58 15.28 -6.45
N PRO A 60 -1.79 14.86 -6.00
CA PRO A 60 -3.02 15.23 -6.69
C PRO A 60 -3.43 16.69 -6.43
N ALA A 61 -2.92 17.35 -5.38
CA ALA A 61 -3.14 18.78 -5.17
C ALA A 61 -2.38 19.62 -6.22
N TRP A 62 -1.19 19.19 -6.64
CA TRP A 62 -0.40 19.90 -7.65
C TRP A 62 -0.76 19.53 -9.09
N LEU A 63 -1.05 18.26 -9.37
CA LEU A 63 -1.28 17.76 -10.74
C LEU A 63 -2.76 17.72 -11.15
N GLY A 64 -3.67 17.85 -10.18
CA GLY A 64 -5.07 17.51 -10.36
C GLY A 64 -5.32 16.00 -10.39
N VAL A 65 -6.53 15.59 -10.00
CA VAL A 65 -6.86 14.17 -9.72
C VAL A 65 -6.67 13.26 -10.93
N ARG A 66 -7.03 13.72 -12.14
CA ARG A 66 -6.98 12.90 -13.36
C ARG A 66 -5.56 12.65 -13.88
N ARG A 67 -4.70 13.66 -13.90
CA ARG A 67 -3.29 13.52 -14.32
C ARG A 67 -2.51 12.70 -13.29
N HIS A 68 -2.77 12.96 -12.00
CA HIS A 68 -2.21 12.16 -10.93
C HIS A 68 -2.59 10.68 -11.04
N ALA A 69 -3.82 10.35 -11.45
CA ALA A 69 -4.24 8.96 -11.63
C ALA A 69 -3.35 8.21 -12.65
N VAL A 70 -2.96 8.84 -13.76
CA VAL A 70 -2.02 8.24 -14.73
C VAL A 70 -0.66 8.01 -14.09
N LEU A 71 -0.12 9.01 -13.40
CA LEU A 71 1.18 8.91 -12.71
C LEU A 71 1.16 7.79 -11.67
N HIS A 72 0.08 7.69 -10.90
CA HIS A 72 -0.06 6.67 -9.87
C HIS A 72 -0.18 5.25 -10.46
N LEU A 73 -0.85 5.08 -11.60
CA LEU A 73 -0.84 3.79 -12.31
C LEU A 73 0.56 3.39 -12.76
N GLY A 74 1.39 4.34 -13.21
CA GLY A 74 2.81 4.09 -13.49
C GLY A 74 3.58 3.70 -12.22
N LEU A 75 3.34 4.41 -11.12
CA LEU A 75 3.95 4.12 -9.82
C LEU A 75 3.60 2.71 -9.30
N LEU A 76 2.38 2.24 -9.54
CA LEU A 76 1.92 0.89 -9.22
C LEU A 76 2.64 -0.22 -10.01
N LEU A 77 3.34 0.10 -11.09
CA LEU A 77 4.13 -0.89 -11.84
C LEU A 77 5.56 -1.03 -11.28
N LEU A 78 6.07 -0.02 -10.56
CA LEU A 78 7.46 -0.04 -10.08
C LEU A 78 7.73 -1.20 -9.10
N PRO A 79 6.85 -1.54 -8.15
CA PRO A 79 7.09 -2.69 -7.27
C PRO A 79 7.22 -4.03 -8.00
N LEU A 80 6.71 -4.17 -9.22
CA LEU A 80 6.87 -5.40 -10.01
C LEU A 80 8.34 -5.73 -10.30
N LEU A 81 9.23 -4.72 -10.25
CA LEU A 81 10.68 -4.90 -10.45
C LEU A 81 11.37 -5.61 -9.28
N VAL A 82 10.76 -5.61 -8.09
CA VAL A 82 11.33 -6.19 -6.86
C VAL A 82 10.54 -7.38 -6.33
N LEU A 83 9.40 -7.71 -6.97
CA LEU A 83 8.58 -8.85 -6.61
C LEU A 83 9.09 -10.15 -7.25
N PRO A 84 8.94 -11.32 -6.58
CA PRO A 84 8.26 -11.52 -5.29
C PRO A 84 9.06 -10.97 -4.09
N LEU A 85 8.36 -10.64 -3.00
CA LEU A 85 9.00 -10.12 -1.78
C LEU A 85 10.07 -11.08 -1.25
N HIS A 86 11.28 -10.57 -1.10
CA HIS A 86 12.42 -11.29 -0.56
C HIS A 86 13.37 -10.31 0.12
N LEU A 87 14.21 -10.80 1.03
CA LEU A 87 15.30 -10.01 1.58
C LEU A 87 16.44 -9.92 0.55
N ALA A 88 16.95 -8.72 0.32
CA ALA A 88 18.05 -8.48 -0.60
C ALA A 88 19.31 -9.27 -0.19
N ARG A 89 19.62 -10.34 -0.94
CA ARG A 89 20.73 -11.27 -0.62
C ARG A 89 22.12 -10.65 -0.79
N TRP A 90 22.22 -9.59 -1.58
CA TRP A 90 23.44 -8.84 -1.81
C TRP A 90 23.68 -7.76 -0.74
N TRP A 91 22.71 -7.55 0.16
CA TRP A 91 22.88 -6.64 1.29
C TRP A 91 23.99 -7.18 2.22
N PRO A 92 24.86 -6.33 2.79
CA PRO A 92 26.00 -6.78 3.61
C PRO A 92 25.58 -7.64 4.80
N ASN A 93 26.55 -8.33 5.42
CA ASN A 93 26.24 -9.10 6.63
C ASN A 93 25.85 -8.16 7.78
N PRO A 94 24.93 -8.59 8.67
CA PRO A 94 24.50 -7.77 9.80
C PRO A 94 25.63 -7.45 10.77
N ASP A 95 26.66 -8.30 10.86
CA ASP A 95 27.81 -8.13 11.76
C ASP A 95 28.72 -6.96 11.37
N ASP A 96 28.63 -6.48 10.13
CA ASP A 96 29.47 -5.40 9.61
C ASP A 96 28.96 -3.99 10.04
N PHE A 97 27.76 -3.89 10.61
CA PHE A 97 27.08 -2.62 10.90
C PHE A 97 26.29 -2.63 12.21
N HIS A 98 25.88 -1.44 12.68
CA HIS A 98 24.93 -1.36 13.78
C HIS A 98 23.56 -1.97 13.36
N PRO A 99 22.99 -2.95 14.11
CA PRO A 99 21.84 -3.75 13.67
C PRO A 99 20.61 -2.95 13.23
N ILE A 100 20.35 -1.82 13.90
CA ILE A 100 19.22 -0.94 13.58
C ILE A 100 19.37 -0.28 12.20
N ILE A 101 20.56 0.30 11.93
CA ILE A 101 20.83 0.98 10.65
C ILE A 101 20.81 -0.05 9.52
N TRP A 102 21.42 -1.20 9.77
CA TRP A 102 21.43 -2.32 8.84
C TRP A 102 20.01 -2.76 8.46
N LEU A 103 19.14 -2.94 9.46
CA LEU A 103 17.76 -3.37 9.26
C LEU A 103 16.93 -2.34 8.51
N ILE A 104 17.07 -1.05 8.82
CA ILE A 104 16.39 0.02 8.08
C ILE A 104 16.80 -0.01 6.60
N GLY A 105 18.09 -0.16 6.30
CA GLY A 105 18.58 -0.24 4.93
C GLY A 105 18.06 -1.48 4.19
N LEU A 106 18.08 -2.64 4.85
CA LEU A 106 17.53 -3.88 4.30
C LEU A 106 16.04 -3.73 3.96
N LEU A 107 15.24 -3.19 4.88
CA LEU A 107 13.80 -2.98 4.70
C LEU A 107 13.53 -1.94 3.61
N LEU A 108 14.33 -0.88 3.52
CA LEU A 108 14.19 0.15 2.50
C LEU A 108 14.32 -0.45 1.09
N ILE A 109 15.32 -1.30 0.87
CA ILE A 109 15.57 -1.94 -0.43
C ILE A 109 14.58 -3.06 -0.72
N SER A 110 14.25 -3.87 0.29
CA SER A 110 13.44 -5.08 0.11
C SER A 110 11.93 -4.77 0.07
N ALA A 111 11.49 -3.78 0.84
CA ALA A 111 10.06 -3.47 1.06
C ALA A 111 9.69 -2.00 0.86
N GLY A 112 10.64 -1.07 0.87
CA GLY A 112 10.33 0.37 0.88
C GLY A 112 9.43 0.76 -0.28
N LEU A 113 9.77 0.32 -1.49
CA LEU A 113 8.98 0.57 -2.69
C LEU A 113 7.58 -0.10 -2.64
N PRO A 114 7.44 -1.44 -2.53
CA PRO A 114 6.12 -2.08 -2.52
C PRO A 114 5.23 -1.60 -1.38
N PHE A 115 5.78 -1.44 -0.17
CA PHE A 115 5.02 -0.99 1.00
C PHE A 115 4.50 0.44 0.81
N THR A 116 5.37 1.38 0.47
CA THR A 116 5.01 2.80 0.33
C THR A 116 3.96 2.98 -0.77
N VAL A 117 4.11 2.28 -1.90
CA VAL A 117 3.15 2.35 -3.02
C VAL A 117 1.77 1.84 -2.59
N VAL A 118 1.69 0.67 -1.93
CA VAL A 118 0.41 0.15 -1.41
C VAL A 118 -0.21 1.11 -0.40
N ALA A 119 0.59 1.72 0.48
CA ALA A 119 0.12 2.67 1.49
C ALA A 119 -0.58 3.90 0.88
N THR A 120 -0.19 4.33 -0.33
CA THR A 120 -0.85 5.45 -1.00
C THR A 120 -2.32 5.18 -1.36
N SER A 121 -2.71 3.92 -1.53
CA SER A 121 -4.02 3.55 -2.09
C SER A 121 -5.19 4.02 -1.22
N SER A 122 -5.03 3.98 0.11
CA SER A 122 -6.13 4.32 1.03
C SER A 122 -6.64 5.76 0.87
N PRO A 123 -5.79 6.79 1.07
CA PRO A 123 -6.19 8.17 0.85
C PRO A 123 -6.51 8.47 -0.63
N LEU A 124 -5.80 7.87 -1.59
CA LEU A 124 -6.02 8.14 -3.01
C LEU A 124 -7.37 7.63 -3.52
N LEU A 125 -7.73 6.38 -3.22
CA LEU A 125 -8.98 5.80 -3.71
C LEU A 125 -10.19 6.47 -3.07
N GLN A 126 -10.10 6.86 -1.80
CA GLN A 126 -11.13 7.66 -1.15
C GLN A 126 -11.30 9.01 -1.85
N ARG A 127 -10.20 9.72 -2.13
CA ARG A 127 -10.22 10.98 -2.88
C ARG A 127 -10.74 10.80 -4.30
N TRP A 128 -10.37 9.75 -5.00
CA TRP A 128 -10.86 9.49 -6.35
C TRP A 128 -12.36 9.23 -6.35
N PHE A 129 -12.87 8.51 -5.34
CA PHE A 129 -14.29 8.20 -5.22
C PHE A 129 -15.15 9.45 -5.04
N THR A 130 -14.71 10.45 -4.28
CA THR A 130 -15.45 11.72 -4.11
C THR A 130 -15.55 12.53 -5.41
N HIS A 131 -14.61 12.33 -6.35
CA HIS A 131 -14.62 12.94 -7.68
C HIS A 131 -15.40 12.13 -8.74
N THR A 132 -16.15 11.11 -8.33
CA THR A 132 -17.02 10.35 -9.23
C THR A 132 -18.48 10.77 -9.11
N ALA A 133 -19.31 10.44 -10.11
CA ALA A 133 -20.75 10.75 -10.11
C ALA A 133 -21.60 9.83 -9.20
N ALA A 134 -21.00 9.02 -8.32
CA ALA A 134 -21.75 8.13 -7.45
C ALA A 134 -22.58 8.92 -6.42
N PRO A 135 -23.83 8.51 -6.12
CA PRO A 135 -24.62 9.17 -5.06
C PRO A 135 -23.96 9.11 -3.67
N ALA A 136 -23.12 8.10 -3.41
CA ALA A 136 -22.36 8.01 -2.15
C ALA A 136 -21.03 8.77 -2.17
N ALA A 137 -20.66 9.43 -3.28
CA ALA A 137 -19.44 10.23 -3.35
C ALA A 137 -19.43 11.37 -2.32
N ARG A 138 -20.61 11.81 -1.85
CA ARG A 138 -20.79 12.81 -0.79
C ARG A 138 -20.51 12.29 0.61
N ASP A 139 -20.57 10.98 0.82
CA ASP A 139 -20.29 10.33 2.11
C ASP A 139 -19.55 8.99 1.89
N PRO A 140 -18.21 9.04 1.70
CA PRO A 140 -17.40 7.86 1.42
C PRO A 140 -17.09 7.02 2.68
N TYR A 141 -17.75 7.22 3.82
CA TYR A 141 -17.37 6.56 5.08
C TYR A 141 -17.35 5.02 5.01
N PHE A 142 -18.20 4.42 4.15
CA PHE A 142 -18.19 2.97 3.92
C PHE A 142 -16.84 2.44 3.38
N LEU A 143 -16.07 3.27 2.68
CA LEU A 143 -14.73 2.94 2.18
C LEU A 143 -13.72 2.82 3.32
N TYR A 144 -13.83 3.68 4.34
CA TYR A 144 -13.03 3.58 5.56
C TYR A 144 -13.36 2.30 6.33
N GLY A 145 -14.65 1.94 6.42
CA GLY A 145 -15.10 0.67 7.00
C GLY A 145 -14.52 -0.55 6.27
N ALA A 146 -14.55 -0.56 4.94
CA ALA A 146 -13.97 -1.63 4.12
C ALA A 146 -12.45 -1.74 4.30
N SER A 147 -11.74 -0.60 4.35
CA SER A 147 -10.30 -0.56 4.62
C SER A 147 -9.96 -1.16 5.99
N ASN A 148 -10.68 -0.77 7.05
CA ASN A 148 -10.43 -1.28 8.39
C ASN A 148 -10.73 -2.78 8.52
N LEU A 149 -11.81 -3.26 7.89
CA LEU A 149 -12.10 -4.68 7.84
C LEU A 149 -10.96 -5.45 7.15
N GLY A 150 -10.43 -4.90 6.04
CA GLY A 150 -9.26 -5.45 5.35
C GLY A 150 -8.01 -5.49 6.24
N SER A 151 -7.72 -4.41 6.96
CA SER A 151 -6.61 -4.35 7.92
C SER A 151 -6.71 -5.41 9.01
N ILE A 152 -7.88 -5.52 9.64
CA ILE A 152 -8.13 -6.49 10.73
C ILE A 152 -8.00 -7.92 10.20
N LEU A 153 -8.64 -8.22 9.07
CA LEU A 153 -8.57 -9.56 8.49
C LEU A 153 -7.15 -9.89 8.00
N GLY A 154 -6.41 -8.94 7.44
CA GLY A 154 -5.00 -9.13 7.09
C GLY A 154 -4.15 -9.43 8.32
N LEU A 155 -4.30 -8.63 9.38
CA LEU A 155 -3.54 -8.79 10.63
C LEU A 155 -3.83 -10.13 11.32
N LEU A 156 -5.09 -10.57 11.36
CA LEU A 156 -5.50 -11.84 11.95
C LEU A 156 -5.16 -13.04 11.05
N ALA A 157 -5.31 -12.91 9.73
CA ALA A 157 -5.02 -13.99 8.80
C ALA A 157 -3.55 -14.42 8.86
N TYR A 158 -2.63 -13.50 9.16
CA TYR A 158 -1.21 -13.86 9.22
C TYR A 158 -0.91 -14.94 10.30
N PRO A 159 -1.08 -14.71 11.61
CA PRO A 159 -0.75 -15.71 12.63
C PRO A 159 -1.69 -16.93 12.63
N PHE A 160 -2.97 -16.76 12.26
CA PHE A 160 -3.95 -17.85 12.37
C PHE A 160 -4.08 -18.71 11.12
N LEU A 161 -3.72 -18.19 9.93
CA LEU A 161 -3.88 -18.91 8.67
C LEU A 161 -2.56 -19.00 7.91
N LEU A 162 -1.92 -17.89 7.57
CA LEU A 162 -0.78 -17.91 6.65
C LEU A 162 0.48 -18.48 7.28
N GLU A 163 0.81 -18.06 8.50
CA GLU A 163 2.03 -18.48 9.19
C GLU A 163 2.08 -19.99 9.47
N PRO A 164 0.99 -20.63 9.95
CA PRO A 164 0.96 -22.07 10.21
C PRO A 164 0.86 -22.93 8.95
N THR A 165 0.25 -22.43 7.86
CA THR A 165 -0.09 -23.28 6.69
C THR A 165 0.82 -23.08 5.48
N LEU A 166 1.48 -21.91 5.35
CA LEU A 166 2.27 -21.57 4.17
C LEU A 166 3.75 -21.36 4.51
N SER A 167 4.63 -21.79 3.61
CA SER A 167 6.05 -21.38 3.67
C SER A 167 6.21 -19.91 3.29
N LEU A 168 7.32 -19.28 3.70
CA LEU A 168 7.62 -17.88 3.37
C LEU A 168 7.59 -17.60 1.85
N ALA A 169 8.05 -18.55 1.04
CA ALA A 169 8.00 -18.42 -0.42
C ALA A 169 6.55 -18.36 -0.94
N HIS A 170 5.66 -19.22 -0.44
CA HIS A 170 4.24 -19.18 -0.80
C HIS A 170 3.54 -17.92 -0.29
N GLN A 171 3.90 -17.42 0.89
CA GLN A 171 3.39 -16.15 1.41
C GLN A 171 3.82 -14.97 0.51
N SER A 172 5.07 -14.94 0.06
CA SER A 172 5.55 -13.93 -0.91
C SER A 172 4.82 -14.00 -2.25
N LEU A 173 4.56 -15.21 -2.76
CA LEU A 173 3.79 -15.41 -4.00
C LEU A 173 2.33 -14.98 -3.83
N LEU A 174 1.70 -15.32 -2.71
CA LEU A 174 0.34 -14.90 -2.37
C LEU A 174 0.24 -13.37 -2.33
N TRP A 175 1.20 -12.72 -1.66
CA TRP A 175 1.26 -11.26 -1.61
C TRP A 175 1.43 -10.65 -3.01
N THR A 176 2.31 -11.24 -3.83
CA THR A 176 2.55 -10.81 -5.22
C THR A 176 1.30 -10.95 -6.08
N ALA A 177 0.57 -12.06 -5.97
CA ALA A 177 -0.69 -12.27 -6.67
C ALA A 177 -1.76 -11.25 -6.22
N GLY A 178 -1.86 -11.00 -4.91
CA GLY A 178 -2.72 -9.96 -4.37
C GLY A 178 -2.34 -8.56 -4.84
N TYR A 179 -1.05 -8.27 -4.99
CA TYR A 179 -0.56 -7.01 -5.56
C TYR A 179 -0.96 -6.86 -7.02
N GLY A 180 -0.84 -7.92 -7.83
CA GLY A 180 -1.35 -7.94 -9.21
C GLY A 180 -2.87 -7.67 -9.28
N LEU A 181 -3.65 -8.26 -8.38
CA LEU A 181 -5.07 -7.97 -8.24
C LEU A 181 -5.31 -6.49 -7.88
N LEU A 182 -4.54 -5.93 -6.94
CA LEU A 182 -4.62 -4.53 -6.55
C LEU A 182 -4.37 -3.58 -7.74
N ILE A 183 -3.39 -3.87 -8.59
CA ILE A 183 -3.13 -3.10 -9.82
C ILE A 183 -4.38 -3.10 -10.71
N ALA A 184 -4.93 -4.28 -11.00
CA ALA A 184 -6.10 -4.42 -11.88
C ALA A 184 -7.33 -3.67 -11.33
N LEU A 185 -7.60 -3.82 -10.03
CA LEU A 185 -8.69 -3.13 -9.35
C LEU A 185 -8.50 -1.61 -9.33
N THR A 186 -7.27 -1.15 -9.13
CA THR A 186 -6.96 0.30 -9.12
C THR A 186 -7.07 0.92 -10.52
N ALA A 187 -6.64 0.19 -11.55
CA ALA A 187 -6.85 0.58 -12.95
C ALA A 187 -8.35 0.70 -13.27
N ALA A 188 -9.16 -0.25 -12.82
CA ALA A 188 -10.62 -0.17 -12.98
C ALA A 188 -11.22 1.06 -12.26
N CYS A 189 -10.74 1.40 -11.05
CA CYS A 189 -11.13 2.63 -10.35
C CYS A 189 -10.75 3.90 -11.13
N ALA A 190 -9.54 3.94 -11.71
CA ALA A 190 -9.08 5.07 -12.53
C ALA A 190 -9.94 5.26 -13.79
N VAL A 191 -10.34 4.17 -14.46
CA VAL A 191 -11.27 4.22 -15.60
C VAL A 191 -12.62 4.80 -15.18
N CYS A 192 -13.16 4.40 -14.02
CA CYS A 192 -14.39 4.99 -13.47
C CYS A 192 -14.26 6.49 -13.20
N LEU A 193 -13.12 6.92 -12.65
CA LEU A 193 -12.83 8.34 -12.40
C LEU A 193 -12.78 9.15 -13.71
N TRP A 194 -12.15 8.64 -14.77
CA TRP A 194 -12.06 9.37 -16.04
C TRP A 194 -13.39 9.42 -16.80
N ARG A 195 -14.24 8.41 -16.64
CA ARG A 195 -15.59 8.38 -17.22
C ARG A 195 -16.58 9.29 -16.49
N ALA A 196 -16.26 9.73 -15.27
CA ALA A 196 -17.11 10.69 -14.56
C ALA A 196 -17.14 12.03 -15.32
N PRO A 197 -18.30 12.70 -15.43
CA PRO A 197 -18.36 14.05 -15.98
C PRO A 197 -17.38 14.96 -15.25
N ALA A 198 -16.63 15.80 -15.99
CA ALA A 198 -15.81 16.82 -15.36
C ALA A 198 -16.74 17.78 -14.61
N ASP A 199 -16.58 17.86 -13.29
CA ASP A 199 -17.38 18.77 -12.48
C ASP A 199 -17.14 20.20 -12.94
N LYS A 200 -18.19 20.90 -13.41
CA LYS A 200 -18.11 22.27 -13.97
C LYS A 200 -17.71 23.31 -12.92
N THR A 201 -17.65 22.93 -11.65
CA THR A 201 -17.49 23.77 -10.47
C THR A 201 -16.11 24.42 -10.33
N SER A 202 -15.11 24.01 -11.11
CA SER A 202 -13.80 24.68 -11.12
C SER A 202 -13.73 25.90 -12.05
N ARG A 203 -14.73 26.12 -12.92
CA ARG A 203 -14.73 27.25 -13.86
C ARG A 203 -15.24 28.57 -13.26
N ASP A 204 -15.99 28.52 -12.16
CA ASP A 204 -16.54 29.72 -11.49
C ASP A 204 -15.58 30.33 -10.45
N ARG A 205 -14.50 29.65 -10.06
CA ARG A 205 -13.50 30.18 -9.12
C ARG A 205 -12.33 30.93 -9.76
N GLU A 206 -12.14 30.81 -11.07
CA GLU A 206 -11.13 31.57 -11.83
C GLU A 206 -11.71 32.83 -12.49
N GLY A 207 -13.01 33.10 -12.32
CA GLY A 207 -13.73 34.21 -12.95
C GLY A 207 -14.38 35.20 -11.99
N ALA A 208 -14.03 35.18 -10.70
CA ALA A 208 -14.53 36.11 -9.68
C ALA A 208 -13.39 36.87 -9.00
#